data_AF-A0A270BIJ6-F1
#
_entry.id   AF-A0A270BIJ6-F1
#
_cell.length_a   1.000
_cell.length_b   1.000
_cell.length_c   1.000
_cell.angle_alpha   90.00
_cell.angle_beta   90.00
_cell.angle_gamma   90.00
#
_symmetry.space_group_name_H-M   'P 1'
#
loop_
_entity.id
_entity.type
_entity.pdbx_description
1 polymer ?
#
loop_
_entity_poly.entity_id
_entity_poly.type
_entity_poly.pdbx_seq_one_letter_code
_entity_poly.pdbx_strand_id
1 'polypeptide(L)'
;MGKSLRTSPRQSKPIMRTLRMNDATLQIGATLAMLAWSLLARTTLASVAGVCIALWFPASVRIYAAVLRWLPVASGVRAHVEDAPAEQQNELVASCLLTAACAITLLIYTPPAVALADAVALNLASLLVQFDRRNGWLPNALLMPLLLCGLLAGAAMGHASSAIAGAFTAWVLGGVGLFGLSIQRRGNFMSATDVLLLCACGAWTGLGGLWAFLLFAGGGLWSVCALRRTTHLPMVQTVPLYGARPVWRYATALPCALGLLLVFLLQNSPDLPYWVRFMLGGV
;
A
#
# COMPACT_ATOMS: atom_id res chain seq x y z
N MET A 1 -61.09 33.68 25.64
CA MET A 1 -60.05 32.64 25.84
C MET A 1 -59.24 32.50 24.57
N GLY A 2 -58.13 33.24 24.46
CA GLY A 2 -57.22 33.17 23.31
C GLY A 2 -56.17 32.08 23.54
N LYS A 3 -55.98 31.20 22.55
CA LYS A 3 -54.82 30.30 22.49
C LYS A 3 -53.90 30.79 21.37
N SER A 4 -52.78 31.36 21.79
CA SER A 4 -51.66 31.78 20.96
C SER A 4 -50.96 30.55 20.36
N LEU A 5 -50.95 30.46 19.03
CA LEU A 5 -50.11 29.54 18.26
C LEU A 5 -48.68 30.10 18.24
N ARG A 6 -47.77 29.50 19.03
CA ARG A 6 -46.33 29.70 18.88
C ARG A 6 -45.81 28.84 17.73
N THR A 7 -45.52 29.48 16.61
CA THR A 7 -44.70 28.92 15.53
C THR A 7 -43.23 28.95 15.97
N SER A 8 -42.57 27.78 16.00
CA SER A 8 -41.13 27.69 16.18
C SER A 8 -40.43 27.95 14.85
N PRO A 9 -39.40 28.81 14.78
CA PRO A 9 -38.66 29.02 13.55
C PRO A 9 -37.79 27.79 13.25
N ARG A 10 -37.96 27.23 12.05
CA ARG A 10 -37.02 26.29 11.43
C ARG A 10 -35.67 27.00 11.30
N GLN A 11 -34.72 26.69 12.16
CA GLN A 11 -33.31 27.00 11.93
C GLN A 11 -32.83 26.20 10.73
N SER A 12 -32.70 26.88 9.59
CA SER A 12 -31.94 26.42 8.44
C SER A 12 -30.47 26.30 8.86
N LYS A 13 -30.01 25.08 9.13
CA LYS A 13 -28.57 24.81 9.19
C LYS A 13 -27.99 25.24 7.83
N PRO A 14 -26.99 26.15 7.79
CA PRO A 14 -26.28 26.43 6.56
C PRO A 14 -25.60 25.13 6.14
N ILE A 15 -26.05 24.56 5.03
CA ILE A 15 -25.34 23.51 4.32
C ILE A 15 -24.07 24.16 3.81
N MET A 16 -23.01 24.04 4.60
CA MET A 16 -21.66 24.36 4.16
C MET A 16 -21.37 23.39 3.01
N ARG A 17 -21.62 23.86 1.78
CA ARG A 17 -21.22 23.18 0.57
C ARG A 17 -19.69 23.21 0.54
N THR A 18 -19.06 22.25 1.20
CA THR A 18 -17.68 21.88 0.89
C THR A 18 -17.64 21.65 -0.60
N LEU A 19 -16.88 22.49 -1.31
CA LEU A 19 -16.61 22.39 -2.73
C LEU A 19 -16.09 20.97 -2.98
N ARG A 20 -16.98 20.04 -3.38
CA ARG A 20 -16.60 18.69 -3.77
C ARG A 20 -15.89 18.83 -5.10
N MET A 21 -14.58 19.04 -5.03
CA MET A 21 -13.71 18.85 -6.18
C MET A 21 -14.00 17.44 -6.72
N ASN A 22 -14.44 17.37 -7.97
CA ASN A 22 -14.76 16.10 -8.61
C ASN A 22 -13.45 15.31 -8.77
N ASP A 23 -13.44 14.01 -8.47
CA ASP A 23 -12.21 13.19 -8.52
C ASP A 23 -11.47 13.31 -9.86
N ALA A 24 -12.23 13.51 -10.94
CA ALA A 24 -11.69 13.77 -12.28
C ALA A 24 -10.86 15.06 -12.34
N THR A 25 -11.31 16.14 -11.68
CA THR A 25 -10.57 17.42 -11.64
C THR A 25 -9.29 17.30 -10.82
N LEU A 26 -9.32 16.55 -9.72
CA LEU A 26 -8.12 16.29 -8.91
C LEU A 26 -7.12 15.40 -9.65
N GLN A 27 -7.60 14.39 -10.36
CA GLN A 27 -6.73 13.54 -11.20
C GLN A 27 -6.09 14.35 -12.33
N ILE A 28 -6.87 15.15 -13.07
CA ILE A 28 -6.34 15.99 -14.16
C ILE A 28 -5.35 17.03 -13.62
N GLY A 29 -5.67 17.68 -12.50
CA GLY A 29 -4.76 18.64 -11.88
C GLY A 29 -3.45 17.99 -11.44
N ALA A 30 -3.51 16.82 -10.80
CA ALA A 30 -2.34 16.07 -10.38
C ALA A 30 -1.50 15.60 -11.57
N THR A 31 -2.12 15.04 -12.62
CA THR A 31 -1.37 14.61 -13.82
C THR A 31 -0.68 15.76 -14.51
N LEU A 32 -1.35 16.92 -14.64
CA LEU A 32 -0.74 18.11 -15.23
C LEU A 32 0.43 18.63 -14.39
N ALA A 33 0.30 18.64 -13.06
CA ALA A 33 1.40 19.03 -12.17
C ALA A 33 2.60 18.08 -12.31
N MET A 34 2.35 16.77 -12.35
CA MET A 34 3.40 15.76 -12.55
C MET A 34 4.06 15.88 -13.93
N LEU A 35 3.28 16.11 -14.99
CA LEU A 35 3.79 16.33 -16.35
C LEU A 35 4.63 17.60 -16.43
N ALA A 36 4.15 18.71 -15.86
CA ALA A 36 4.90 19.96 -15.82
C ALA A 36 6.24 19.78 -15.10
N TRP A 37 6.25 19.11 -13.96
CA TRP A 37 7.48 18.77 -13.24
C TRP A 37 8.41 17.88 -14.08
N SER A 38 7.87 16.87 -14.76
CA SER A 38 8.64 15.94 -15.60
C SER A 38 9.26 16.63 -16.81
N LEU A 39 8.58 17.60 -17.41
CA LEU A 39 9.11 18.41 -18.53
C LEU A 39 10.18 19.41 -18.07
N LEU A 40 10.14 19.81 -16.80
CA LEU A 40 11.16 20.68 -16.17
C LEU A 40 12.37 19.89 -15.65
N ALA A 41 12.35 18.56 -15.72
CA ALA A 41 13.45 17.72 -15.27
C ALA A 41 14.71 17.96 -16.13
N ARG A 42 15.86 18.14 -15.46
CA ARG A 42 17.14 18.50 -16.10
C ARG A 42 17.70 17.41 -17.02
N THR A 43 17.31 16.16 -16.84
CA THR A 43 17.82 15.02 -17.62
C THR A 43 16.71 14.38 -18.43
N THR A 44 17.00 14.00 -19.68
CA THR A 44 16.05 13.34 -20.59
C THR A 44 15.50 12.05 -19.98
N LEU A 45 16.33 11.27 -19.28
CA LEU A 45 15.92 10.04 -18.62
C LEU A 45 14.96 10.27 -17.44
N ALA A 46 15.21 11.28 -16.59
CA ALA A 46 14.28 11.64 -15.52
C ALA A 46 12.98 12.23 -16.08
N SER A 47 13.07 12.99 -17.18
CA SER A 47 11.88 13.52 -17.85
C SER A 47 10.98 12.40 -18.38
N VAL A 48 11.55 11.42 -19.09
CA VAL A 48 10.80 10.27 -19.61
C VAL A 48 10.22 9.45 -18.46
N ALA A 49 10.99 9.14 -17.43
CA ALA A 49 10.50 8.39 -16.27
C ALA A 49 9.37 9.14 -15.53
N GLY A 50 9.48 10.46 -15.38
CA GLY A 50 8.44 11.30 -14.80
C GLY A 50 7.16 11.31 -15.64
N VAL A 51 7.28 11.42 -16.97
CA VAL A 51 6.13 11.33 -17.89
C VAL A 51 5.47 9.96 -17.79
N CYS A 52 6.26 8.88 -17.71
CA CYS A 52 5.73 7.53 -17.47
C CYS A 52 4.93 7.45 -16.17
N ILE A 53 5.45 8.00 -15.05
CA ILE A 53 4.74 8.02 -13.76
C ILE A 53 3.45 8.85 -13.86
N ALA A 54 3.49 10.01 -14.53
CA ALA A 54 2.34 10.88 -14.69
C ALA A 54 1.22 10.24 -15.53
N LEU A 55 1.56 9.49 -16.58
CA LEU A 55 0.60 8.71 -17.38
C LEU A 55 0.13 7.46 -16.65
N TRP A 56 0.99 6.85 -15.84
CA TRP A 56 0.66 5.67 -15.04
C TRP A 56 -0.31 5.99 -13.91
N PHE A 57 -0.25 7.16 -13.29
CA PHE A 57 -1.16 7.55 -12.21
C PHE A 57 -2.66 7.39 -12.57
N PRO A 58 -3.21 8.03 -13.61
CA PRO A 58 -4.63 7.87 -13.96
C PRO A 58 -4.95 6.46 -14.48
N ALA A 59 -4.00 5.79 -15.14
CA ALA A 59 -4.16 4.41 -15.57
C ALA A 59 -4.27 3.47 -14.36
N SER A 60 -3.41 3.63 -13.36
CA SER A 60 -3.38 2.84 -12.12
C SER A 60 -4.70 2.94 -11.36
N VAL A 61 -5.29 4.14 -11.27
CA VAL A 61 -6.60 4.34 -10.64
C VAL A 61 -7.68 3.48 -11.33
N ARG A 62 -7.71 3.49 -12.67
CA ARG A 62 -8.70 2.72 -13.45
C ARG A 62 -8.45 1.22 -13.36
N ILE A 63 -7.19 0.81 -13.49
CA ILE A 63 -6.79 -0.60 -13.40
C ILE A 63 -7.10 -1.12 -12.00
N TYR A 64 -6.78 -0.39 -10.94
CA TYR A 64 -7.05 -0.80 -9.57
C TYR A 64 -8.54 -0.85 -9.28
N ALA A 65 -9.31 0.12 -9.75
CA ALA A 65 -10.76 0.08 -9.64
C ALA A 65 -11.35 -1.16 -10.33
N ALA A 66 -10.87 -1.50 -11.54
CA ALA A 66 -11.30 -2.71 -12.24
C ALA A 66 -10.85 -3.99 -11.50
N VAL A 67 -9.60 -4.08 -11.10
CA VAL A 67 -9.05 -5.25 -10.40
C VAL A 67 -9.75 -5.47 -9.06
N LEU A 68 -10.01 -4.41 -8.28
CA LEU A 68 -10.73 -4.51 -7.00
C LEU A 68 -12.19 -4.92 -7.16
N ARG A 69 -12.80 -4.65 -8.32
CA ARG A 69 -14.18 -5.08 -8.64
C ARG A 69 -14.22 -6.53 -9.11
N TRP A 70 -13.32 -6.93 -10.00
CA TRP A 70 -13.37 -8.22 -10.70
C TRP A 70 -12.64 -9.34 -9.98
N LEU A 71 -11.50 -9.06 -9.34
CA LEU A 71 -10.68 -10.10 -8.72
C LEU A 71 -11.39 -10.83 -7.57
N PRO A 72 -12.18 -10.17 -6.69
CA PRO A 72 -12.98 -10.87 -5.67
C PRO A 72 -14.07 -11.77 -6.28
N VAL A 73 -14.61 -11.40 -7.45
CA VAL A 73 -15.64 -12.20 -8.14
C VAL A 73 -14.99 -13.40 -8.82
N ALA A 74 -13.89 -13.20 -9.54
CA ALA A 74 -13.15 -14.26 -10.21
C ALA A 74 -12.58 -15.30 -9.22
N SER A 75 -12.26 -14.88 -7.99
CA SER A 75 -11.79 -15.76 -6.92
C SER A 75 -12.93 -16.41 -6.10
N GLY A 76 -14.19 -16.14 -6.44
CA GLY A 76 -15.35 -16.68 -5.74
C GLY A 76 -15.57 -16.11 -4.32
N VAL A 77 -14.86 -15.04 -3.97
CA VAL A 77 -15.03 -14.33 -2.68
C VAL A 77 -16.33 -13.51 -2.67
N ARG A 78 -16.75 -13.00 -3.83
CA ARG A 78 -18.05 -12.33 -4.01
C ARG A 78 -18.86 -13.02 -5.11
N ALA A 79 -20.17 -13.08 -4.92
CA ALA A 79 -21.10 -13.63 -5.91
C ALA A 79 -21.34 -12.67 -7.09
N HIS A 80 -21.29 -11.35 -6.87
CA HIS A 80 -21.59 -10.33 -7.87
C HIS A 80 -20.65 -9.13 -7.76
N VAL A 81 -20.51 -8.41 -8.87
CA VAL A 81 -19.81 -7.10 -8.91
C VAL A 81 -20.72 -6.07 -8.24
N GLU A 82 -20.19 -5.38 -7.22
CA GLU A 82 -20.88 -4.29 -6.54
C GLU A 82 -20.25 -2.95 -6.95
N ASP A 83 -21.08 -1.91 -7.05
CA ASP A 83 -20.60 -0.54 -7.22
C ASP A 83 -19.92 -0.05 -5.95
N ALA A 84 -18.73 0.53 -6.12
CA ALA A 84 -17.96 1.06 -5.01
C ALA A 84 -18.60 2.36 -4.49
N PRO A 85 -18.85 2.51 -3.17
CA PRO A 85 -19.26 3.79 -2.59
C PRO A 85 -18.21 4.87 -2.86
N ALA A 86 -18.66 6.12 -3.00
CA ALA A 86 -17.80 7.26 -3.35
C ALA A 86 -16.59 7.43 -2.41
N GLU A 87 -16.73 7.12 -1.13
CA GLU A 87 -15.62 7.18 -0.16
C GLU A 87 -14.48 6.22 -0.51
N GLN A 88 -14.77 5.03 -1.04
CA GLN A 88 -13.75 4.08 -1.47
C GLN A 88 -12.99 4.55 -2.70
N GLN A 89 -13.64 5.34 -3.55
CA GLN A 89 -12.99 5.92 -4.72
C GLN A 89 -12.01 7.02 -4.30
N ASN A 90 -12.40 7.85 -3.32
CA ASN A 90 -11.50 8.87 -2.74
C ASN A 90 -10.27 8.24 -2.09
N GLU A 91 -10.45 7.15 -1.31
CA GLU A 91 -9.32 6.43 -0.70
C GLU A 91 -8.37 5.84 -1.74
N LEU A 92 -8.92 5.29 -2.84
CA LEU A 92 -8.13 4.73 -3.92
C LEU A 92 -7.31 5.83 -4.61
N VAL A 93 -7.95 6.94 -4.97
CA VAL A 93 -7.27 8.09 -5.58
C VAL A 93 -6.20 8.64 -4.65
N ALA A 94 -6.49 8.79 -3.35
CA ALA A 94 -5.51 9.26 -2.37
C ALA A 94 -4.29 8.32 -2.27
N SER A 95 -4.52 7.00 -2.25
CA SER A 95 -3.41 6.03 -2.20
C SER A 95 -2.56 6.03 -3.47
N CYS A 96 -3.18 6.11 -4.66
CA CYS A 96 -2.47 6.24 -5.93
C CYS A 96 -1.71 7.57 -6.02
N LEU A 97 -2.26 8.64 -5.44
CA LEU A 97 -1.62 9.95 -5.45
C LEU A 97 -0.41 9.96 -4.51
N LEU A 98 -0.52 9.29 -3.36
CA LEU A 98 0.60 9.08 -2.45
C LEU A 98 1.71 8.27 -3.13
N THR A 99 1.40 7.14 -3.78
CA THR A 99 2.42 6.35 -4.47
C THR A 99 3.08 7.12 -5.61
N ALA A 100 2.30 7.91 -6.37
CA ALA A 100 2.84 8.77 -7.43
C ALA A 100 3.74 9.88 -6.86
N ALA A 101 3.35 10.54 -5.77
CA ALA A 101 4.17 11.55 -5.10
C ALA A 101 5.49 10.95 -4.58
N CYS A 102 5.43 9.77 -3.96
CA CYS A 102 6.62 9.07 -3.50
C CYS A 102 7.51 8.63 -4.66
N ALA A 103 6.95 8.14 -5.77
CA ALA A 103 7.71 7.77 -6.96
C ALA A 103 8.45 8.97 -7.58
N ILE A 104 7.80 10.13 -7.65
CA ILE A 104 8.44 11.38 -8.11
C ILE A 104 9.56 11.81 -7.16
N THR A 105 9.32 11.69 -5.86
CA THR A 105 10.33 12.01 -4.85
C THR A 105 11.54 11.09 -4.99
N LEU A 106 11.33 9.78 -5.17
CA LEU A 106 12.41 8.82 -5.42
C LEU A 106 13.16 9.15 -6.71
N LEU A 107 12.46 9.58 -7.77
CA LEU A 107 13.09 9.97 -9.04
C LEU A 107 14.02 11.18 -8.90
N ILE A 108 13.84 12.04 -7.88
CA ILE A 108 14.76 13.14 -7.59
C ILE A 108 16.10 12.62 -7.05
N TYR A 109 16.05 11.58 -6.24
CA TYR A 109 17.21 11.13 -5.46
C TYR A 109 17.90 9.87 -6.00
N THR A 110 17.29 9.17 -6.96
CA THR A 110 17.75 7.86 -7.44
C THR A 110 17.88 7.79 -8.95
N PRO A 111 18.69 6.84 -9.47
CA PRO A 111 18.67 6.54 -10.89
C PRO A 111 17.27 6.08 -11.34
N PRO A 112 16.85 6.47 -12.56
CA PRO A 112 15.47 6.31 -13.02
C PRO A 112 15.01 4.84 -13.07
N ALA A 113 15.92 3.90 -13.31
CA ALA A 113 15.61 2.47 -13.30
C ALA A 113 15.19 1.97 -11.91
N VAL A 114 15.87 2.42 -10.85
CA VAL A 114 15.57 2.06 -9.46
C VAL A 114 14.27 2.74 -9.02
N ALA A 115 14.10 4.04 -9.33
CA ALA A 115 12.87 4.76 -9.05
C ALA A 115 11.63 4.10 -9.67
N LEU A 116 11.74 3.61 -10.90
CA LEU A 116 10.64 2.92 -11.58
C LEU A 116 10.36 1.56 -10.94
N ALA A 117 11.39 0.79 -10.56
CA ALA A 117 11.23 -0.47 -9.86
C ALA A 117 10.51 -0.28 -8.51
N ASP A 118 10.95 0.70 -7.71
CA ASP A 118 10.33 1.07 -6.44
C ASP A 118 8.90 1.56 -6.63
N ALA A 119 8.64 2.32 -7.70
CA ALA A 119 7.29 2.76 -8.05
C ALA A 119 6.37 1.57 -8.35
N VAL A 120 6.85 0.52 -9.04
CA VAL A 120 6.07 -0.71 -9.27
C VAL A 120 5.78 -1.43 -7.96
N ALA A 121 6.79 -1.56 -7.09
CA ALA A 121 6.64 -2.20 -5.78
C ALA A 121 5.59 -1.50 -4.91
N LEU A 122 5.67 -0.16 -4.79
CA LEU A 122 4.74 0.64 -4.02
C LEU A 122 3.31 0.59 -4.57
N ASN A 123 3.17 0.51 -5.89
CA ASN A 123 1.90 0.37 -6.58
C ASN A 123 1.23 -0.99 -6.34
N LEU A 124 1.99 -2.08 -6.40
CA LEU A 124 1.48 -3.41 -6.06
C LEU A 124 1.18 -3.52 -4.55
N ALA A 125 2.03 -2.95 -3.69
CA ALA A 125 1.80 -2.92 -2.25
C ALA A 125 0.55 -2.12 -1.89
N SER A 126 0.33 -0.94 -2.50
CA SER A 126 -0.86 -0.12 -2.25
C SER A 126 -2.15 -0.84 -2.69
N LEU A 127 -2.11 -1.56 -3.82
CA LEU A 127 -3.22 -2.40 -4.27
C LEU A 127 -3.54 -3.51 -3.26
N LEU A 128 -2.53 -4.20 -2.72
CA LEU A 128 -2.71 -5.23 -1.69
C LEU A 128 -3.30 -4.66 -0.39
N VAL A 129 -2.89 -3.45 0.02
CA VAL A 129 -3.49 -2.74 1.16
C VAL A 129 -4.98 -2.51 0.95
N GLN A 130 -5.39 -2.13 -0.26
CA GLN A 130 -6.80 -1.94 -0.57
C GLN A 130 -7.58 -3.27 -0.54
N PHE A 131 -7.00 -4.38 -1.01
CA PHE A 131 -7.65 -5.70 -0.92
C PHE A 131 -7.80 -6.17 0.54
N ASP A 132 -6.73 -6.06 1.32
CA ASP A 132 -6.71 -6.44 2.72
C ASP A 132 -7.70 -5.61 3.54
N ARG A 133 -7.74 -4.30 3.32
CA ARG A 133 -8.68 -3.40 4.00
C ARG A 133 -10.14 -3.61 3.60
N ARG A 134 -10.42 -3.88 2.32
CA ARG A 134 -11.80 -3.98 1.80
C ARG A 134 -12.43 -5.36 1.98
N ASN A 135 -11.63 -6.41 1.81
CA ASN A 135 -12.13 -7.79 1.75
C ASN A 135 -11.51 -8.69 2.83
N GLY A 136 -10.54 -8.20 3.63
CA GLY A 136 -9.84 -9.01 4.62
C GLY A 136 -9.02 -10.14 4.00
N TRP A 137 -8.74 -10.04 2.70
CA TRP A 137 -8.18 -11.11 1.90
C TRP A 137 -7.02 -10.60 1.05
N LEU A 138 -5.97 -11.42 0.98
CA LEU A 138 -4.79 -11.18 0.18
C LEU A 138 -4.79 -12.12 -1.04
N PRO A 139 -4.99 -11.61 -2.27
CA PRO A 139 -5.00 -12.43 -3.46
C PRO A 139 -3.61 -12.96 -3.81
N ASN A 140 -3.47 -14.29 -3.84
CA ASN A 140 -2.27 -14.95 -4.37
C ASN A 140 -1.95 -14.51 -5.80
N ALA A 141 -2.98 -14.19 -6.59
CA ALA A 141 -2.86 -13.67 -7.95
C ALA A 141 -2.10 -12.32 -8.04
N LEU A 142 -1.99 -11.56 -6.94
CA LEU A 142 -1.17 -10.34 -6.88
C LEU A 142 0.12 -10.55 -6.07
N LEU A 143 0.11 -11.40 -5.05
CA LEU A 143 1.31 -11.72 -4.27
C LEU A 143 2.38 -12.42 -5.11
N MET A 144 2.01 -13.35 -5.99
CA MET A 144 2.97 -14.07 -6.83
C MET A 144 3.65 -13.13 -7.85
N PRO A 145 2.91 -12.27 -8.59
CA PRO A 145 3.54 -11.23 -9.40
C PRO A 145 4.41 -10.27 -8.59
N LEU A 146 4.00 -9.86 -7.39
CA LEU A 146 4.82 -8.97 -6.55
C LEU A 146 6.16 -9.63 -6.21
N LEU A 147 6.17 -10.91 -5.81
CA LEU A 147 7.38 -11.67 -5.53
C LEU A 147 8.24 -11.82 -6.79
N LEU A 148 7.63 -12.21 -7.91
CA LEU A 148 8.33 -12.41 -9.17
C LEU A 148 8.96 -11.11 -9.68
N CYS A 149 8.22 -10.01 -9.63
CA CYS A 149 8.73 -8.68 -10.00
C CYS A 149 9.89 -8.25 -9.08
N GLY A 150 9.82 -8.53 -7.78
CA GLY A 150 10.93 -8.23 -6.86
C GLY A 150 12.19 -9.03 -7.19
N LEU A 151 12.06 -10.31 -7.48
CA LEU A 151 13.18 -11.17 -7.88
C LEU A 151 13.77 -10.74 -9.24
N LEU A 152 12.91 -10.43 -10.22
CA LEU A 152 13.34 -9.95 -11.53
C LEU A 152 14.00 -8.56 -11.45
N ALA A 153 13.48 -7.66 -10.61
CA ALA A 153 14.09 -6.36 -10.36
C ALA A 153 15.47 -6.53 -9.71
N GLY A 154 15.58 -7.39 -8.69
CA GLY A 154 16.86 -7.74 -8.08
C GLY A 154 17.87 -8.33 -9.09
N ALA A 155 17.40 -9.20 -10.01
CA ALA A 155 18.24 -9.74 -11.08
C ALA A 155 18.68 -8.67 -12.09
N ALA A 156 17.76 -7.81 -12.53
CA ALA A 156 18.05 -6.73 -13.47
C ALA A 156 19.03 -5.69 -12.90
N MET A 157 19.01 -5.48 -11.58
CA MET A 157 19.92 -4.57 -10.88
C MET A 157 21.25 -5.23 -10.45
N GLY A 158 21.49 -6.50 -10.81
CA GLY A 158 22.74 -7.21 -10.48
C GLY A 158 22.84 -7.73 -9.04
N HIS A 159 21.72 -7.75 -8.31
CA HIS A 159 21.63 -8.14 -6.91
C HIS A 159 20.69 -9.34 -6.69
N ALA A 160 20.67 -10.30 -7.62
CA ALA A 160 19.79 -11.46 -7.56
C ALA A 160 19.93 -12.27 -6.27
N SER A 161 21.17 -12.48 -5.81
CA SER A 161 21.45 -13.24 -4.58
C SER A 161 20.93 -12.54 -3.33
N SER A 162 21.01 -11.20 -3.27
CA SER A 162 20.50 -10.44 -2.13
C SER A 162 18.97 -10.41 -2.10
N ALA A 163 18.31 -10.39 -3.26
CA ALA A 163 16.86 -10.48 -3.38
C ALA A 163 16.34 -11.85 -2.96
N ILE A 164 16.97 -12.94 -3.42
CA ILE A 164 16.61 -14.32 -3.02
C ILE A 164 16.86 -14.52 -1.53
N ALA A 165 18.01 -14.08 -1.03
CA ALA A 165 18.33 -14.19 0.40
C ALA A 165 17.38 -13.34 1.25
N GLY A 166 17.03 -12.13 0.82
CA GLY A 166 16.05 -11.26 1.46
C GLY A 166 14.65 -11.91 1.52
N ALA A 167 14.21 -12.51 0.42
CA ALA A 167 12.93 -13.23 0.37
C ALA A 167 12.89 -14.41 1.34
N PHE A 168 13.94 -15.24 1.34
CA PHE A 168 14.05 -16.40 2.22
C PHE A 168 14.13 -16.01 3.71
N THR A 169 14.98 -15.03 4.03
CA THR A 169 15.14 -14.55 5.41
C THR A 169 13.88 -13.86 5.93
N ALA A 170 13.19 -13.07 5.10
CA ALA A 170 11.89 -12.50 5.46
C ALA A 170 10.82 -13.58 5.69
N TRP A 171 10.83 -14.64 4.89
CA TRP A 171 9.94 -15.78 5.06
C TRP A 171 10.15 -16.49 6.40
N VAL A 172 11.41 -16.79 6.75
CA VAL A 172 11.76 -17.45 8.02
C VAL A 172 11.48 -16.54 9.22
N LEU A 173 12.07 -15.34 9.24
CA LEU A 173 11.95 -14.42 10.38
C LEU A 173 10.52 -13.92 10.54
N GLY A 174 9.85 -13.60 9.44
CA GLY A 174 8.45 -13.21 9.41
C GLY A 174 7.53 -14.34 9.87
N GLY A 175 7.77 -15.56 9.40
CA GLY A 175 7.03 -16.75 9.84
C GLY A 175 7.17 -17.01 11.35
N VAL A 176 8.40 -16.97 11.86
CA VAL A 176 8.68 -17.12 13.30
C VAL A 176 8.05 -15.98 14.11
N GLY A 177 8.13 -14.74 13.62
CA GLY A 177 7.52 -13.58 14.28
C GLY A 177 6.00 -13.67 14.35
N LEU A 178 5.33 -14.02 13.25
CA LEU A 178 3.88 -14.25 13.22
C LEU A 178 3.47 -15.45 14.09
N PHE A 179 4.28 -16.50 14.13
CA PHE A 179 4.07 -17.64 15.02
C PHE A 179 4.17 -17.24 16.49
N GLY A 180 5.19 -16.44 16.87
CA GLY A 180 5.31 -15.90 18.22
C GLY A 180 4.13 -15.00 18.61
N LEU A 181 3.69 -14.13 17.70
CA LEU A 181 2.50 -13.30 17.90
C LEU A 181 1.22 -14.13 18.03
N SER A 182 1.12 -15.22 17.27
CA SER A 182 0.02 -16.20 17.35
C SER A 182 -0.10 -16.81 18.74
N ILE A 183 1.02 -17.26 19.31
CA ILE A 183 1.09 -17.77 20.68
C ILE A 183 0.73 -16.67 21.68
N GLN A 184 1.36 -15.50 21.59
CA GLN A 184 1.22 -14.43 22.58
C GLN A 184 -0.20 -13.86 22.64
N ARG A 185 -0.89 -13.77 21.49
CA ARG A 185 -2.22 -13.17 21.39
C ARG A 185 -3.35 -14.19 21.30
N ARG A 186 -3.05 -15.49 21.37
CA ARG A 186 -4.01 -16.60 21.26
C ARG A 186 -4.96 -16.45 20.06
N GLY A 187 -4.42 -16.01 18.93
CA GLY A 187 -5.16 -15.80 17.68
C GLY A 187 -4.38 -16.41 16.52
N ASN A 188 -5.04 -16.73 15.40
CA ASN A 188 -4.35 -17.28 14.23
C ASN A 188 -3.82 -16.15 13.33
N PHE A 189 -2.53 -15.81 13.49
CA PHE A 189 -1.84 -14.80 12.66
C PHE A 189 -1.05 -15.44 11.52
N MET A 190 -0.97 -16.78 11.47
CA MET A 190 -0.16 -17.49 10.51
C MET A 190 -1.01 -17.88 9.31
N SER A 191 -1.11 -16.97 8.34
CA SER A 191 -1.63 -17.34 7.03
C SER A 191 -0.51 -17.47 6.01
N ALA A 192 -0.65 -18.45 5.11
CA ALA A 192 0.30 -18.63 4.01
C ALA A 192 0.43 -17.34 3.17
N THR A 193 -0.66 -16.56 3.04
CA THR A 193 -0.67 -15.30 2.30
C THR A 193 0.13 -14.18 2.99
N ASP A 194 0.12 -14.13 4.33
CA ASP A 194 0.92 -13.14 5.08
C ASP A 194 2.41 -13.45 5.00
N VAL A 195 2.75 -14.73 5.08
CA VAL A 195 4.13 -15.20 4.94
C VAL A 195 4.65 -15.00 3.51
N LEU A 196 3.81 -15.19 2.49
CA LEU A 196 4.11 -14.85 1.10
C LEU A 196 4.27 -13.35 0.89
N LEU A 197 3.45 -12.52 1.54
CA LEU A 197 3.61 -11.07 1.50
C LEU A 197 4.97 -10.65 2.09
N LEU A 198 5.35 -11.18 3.25
CA LEU A 198 6.65 -10.90 3.87
C LEU A 198 7.80 -11.36 2.97
N CYS A 199 7.69 -12.53 2.35
CA CYS A 199 8.64 -13.02 1.36
C CYS A 199 8.76 -12.07 0.16
N ALA A 200 7.64 -11.62 -0.39
CA ALA A 200 7.61 -10.68 -1.51
C ALA A 200 8.26 -9.34 -1.12
N CYS A 201 7.89 -8.77 0.03
CA CYS A 201 8.52 -7.54 0.55
C CYS A 201 10.02 -7.72 0.77
N GLY A 202 10.46 -8.86 1.32
CA GLY A 202 11.87 -9.19 1.50
C GLY A 202 12.65 -9.28 0.20
N ALA A 203 12.02 -9.75 -0.89
CA ALA A 203 12.63 -9.77 -2.21
C ALA A 203 12.92 -8.35 -2.74
N TRP A 204 12.02 -7.41 -2.46
CA TRP A 204 12.16 -6.00 -2.86
C TRP A 204 13.19 -5.23 -2.03
N THR A 205 13.25 -5.48 -0.71
CA THR A 205 14.21 -4.79 0.16
C THR A 205 15.63 -5.35 0.06
N GLY A 206 15.75 -6.61 -0.40
CA GLY A 206 16.96 -7.39 -0.32
C GLY A 206 17.42 -7.64 1.12
N LEU A 207 18.57 -8.29 1.27
CA LEU A 207 19.16 -8.58 2.59
C LEU A 207 19.55 -7.31 3.36
N GLY A 208 20.04 -6.28 2.65
CA GLY A 208 20.54 -5.04 3.25
C GLY A 208 19.45 -4.19 3.92
N GLY A 209 18.29 -4.06 3.28
CA GLY A 209 17.16 -3.29 3.82
C GLY A 209 16.22 -4.08 4.72
N LEU A 210 16.41 -5.40 4.85
CA LEU A 210 15.46 -6.29 5.51
C LEU A 210 15.26 -5.95 6.99
N TRP A 211 16.33 -5.63 7.72
CA TRP A 211 16.22 -5.31 9.15
C TRP A 211 15.39 -4.05 9.39
N ALA A 212 15.63 -2.99 8.62
CA ALA A 212 14.82 -1.78 8.67
C ALA A 212 13.37 -2.07 8.30
N PHE A 213 13.13 -2.88 7.26
CA PHE A 213 11.79 -3.31 6.89
C PHE A 213 11.09 -4.03 8.04
N LEU A 214 11.74 -5.01 8.68
CA LEU A 214 11.16 -5.75 9.80
C LEU A 214 10.87 -4.84 11.01
N LEU A 215 11.73 -3.86 11.28
CA LEU A 215 11.50 -2.87 12.34
C LEU A 215 10.29 -1.98 12.04
N PHE A 216 10.18 -1.44 10.83
CA PHE A 216 9.05 -0.57 10.46
C PHE A 216 7.74 -1.34 10.31
N ALA A 217 7.77 -2.49 9.63
CA ALA A 217 6.59 -3.33 9.48
C ALA A 217 6.17 -3.94 10.83
N GLY A 218 7.11 -4.43 11.63
CA GLY A 218 6.85 -4.96 12.97
C GLY A 218 6.33 -3.88 13.92
N GLY A 219 6.97 -2.71 13.95
CA GLY A 219 6.52 -1.55 14.73
C GLY A 219 5.15 -1.04 14.29
N GLY A 220 4.88 -0.99 12.99
CA GLY A 220 3.58 -0.65 12.42
C GLY A 220 2.50 -1.67 12.78
N LEU A 221 2.81 -2.97 12.70
CA LEU A 221 1.90 -4.02 13.13
C LEU A 221 1.60 -3.90 14.63
N TRP A 222 2.62 -3.61 15.44
CA TRP A 222 2.48 -3.43 16.88
C TRP A 222 1.66 -2.20 17.24
N SER A 223 1.85 -1.07 16.54
CA SER A 223 1.08 0.16 16.75
C SER A 223 -0.38 -0.01 16.35
N VAL A 224 -0.67 -0.61 15.20
CA VAL A 224 -2.05 -0.95 14.78
C VAL A 224 -2.69 -1.86 15.82
N CYS A 225 -1.93 -2.84 16.30
CA CYS A 225 -2.36 -3.75 17.34
C CYS A 225 -2.63 -3.07 18.68
N ALA A 226 -1.85 -2.07 19.08
CA ALA A 226 -2.02 -1.31 20.31
C ALA A 226 -3.21 -0.34 20.20
N LEU A 227 -3.31 0.39 19.09
CA LEU A 227 -4.40 1.30 18.80
C LEU A 227 -5.75 0.57 18.79
N ARG A 228 -5.80 -0.62 18.18
CA ARG A 228 -7.02 -1.45 18.18
C ARG A 228 -7.42 -1.95 19.57
N ARG A 229 -6.47 -2.20 20.48
CA ARG A 229 -6.79 -2.52 21.88
C ARG A 229 -7.47 -1.33 22.57
N THR A 230 -7.08 -0.11 22.23
CA THR A 230 -7.67 1.11 22.82
C THR A 230 -9.01 1.49 22.21
N THR A 231 -9.25 1.21 20.94
CA THR A 231 -10.45 1.67 20.22
C THR A 231 -11.54 0.62 20.06
N HIS A 232 -11.32 -0.62 20.52
CA HIS A 232 -12.26 -1.75 20.35
C HIS A 232 -12.77 -1.93 18.91
N LEU A 233 -11.98 -1.52 17.91
CA LEU A 233 -12.35 -1.66 16.51
C LEU A 233 -12.39 -3.16 16.13
N PRO A 234 -13.46 -3.63 15.47
CA PRO A 234 -13.61 -5.03 15.12
C PRO A 234 -12.48 -5.51 14.19
N MET A 235 -12.10 -6.77 14.35
CA MET A 235 -11.19 -7.46 13.43
C MET A 235 -11.84 -7.54 12.04
N VAL A 236 -11.04 -7.57 10.96
CA VAL A 236 -11.62 -7.71 9.62
C VAL A 236 -12.03 -9.17 9.47
N GLN A 237 -13.32 -9.39 9.23
CA GLN A 237 -13.88 -10.72 8.99
C GLN A 237 -13.62 -11.08 7.53
N THR A 238 -12.88 -12.17 7.29
CA THR A 238 -12.85 -12.76 5.95
C THR A 238 -14.28 -13.20 5.63
N VAL A 239 -14.88 -12.73 4.54
CA VAL A 239 -16.10 -13.35 4.03
C VAL A 239 -15.70 -14.76 3.62
N PRO A 240 -16.20 -15.81 4.31
CA PRO A 240 -15.88 -17.15 3.92
C PRO A 240 -16.59 -17.42 2.59
N LEU A 241 -15.90 -18.11 1.67
CA LEU A 241 -16.58 -18.95 0.68
C LEU A 241 -17.69 -19.71 1.40
N TYR A 242 -18.88 -19.77 0.79
CA TYR A 242 -20.07 -20.43 1.32
C TYR A 242 -19.71 -21.71 2.11
N GLY A 243 -19.81 -21.65 3.45
CA GLY A 243 -19.60 -22.79 4.35
C GLY A 243 -18.35 -22.78 5.24
N ALA A 244 -17.36 -21.90 5.06
CA ALA A 244 -16.21 -21.83 5.97
C ALA A 244 -16.48 -20.95 7.21
N ARG A 245 -15.88 -21.29 8.37
CA ARG A 245 -15.98 -20.45 9.58
C ARG A 245 -15.27 -19.11 9.35
N PRO A 246 -15.80 -17.98 9.86
CA PRO A 246 -15.13 -16.70 9.77
C PRO A 246 -13.76 -16.78 10.47
N VAL A 247 -12.69 -16.47 9.74
CA VAL A 247 -11.35 -16.37 10.29
C VAL A 247 -11.04 -14.90 10.48
N TRP A 248 -10.75 -14.52 11.72
CA TRP A 248 -10.30 -13.17 12.03
C TRP A 248 -8.87 -12.99 11.56
N ARG A 249 -8.63 -11.99 10.70
CA ARG A 249 -7.30 -11.64 10.21
C ARG A 249 -6.92 -10.23 10.64
N TYR A 250 -5.63 -10.07 10.90
CA TYR A 250 -5.02 -8.76 11.09
C TYR A 250 -4.54 -8.24 9.74
N ALA A 251 -4.79 -6.97 9.47
CA ALA A 251 -4.37 -6.35 8.23
C ALA A 251 -2.84 -6.16 8.24
N THR A 252 -2.10 -7.12 7.66
CA THR A 252 -0.63 -7.14 7.58
C THR A 252 -0.13 -6.36 6.37
N ALA A 253 -0.98 -6.10 5.37
CA ALA A 253 -0.59 -5.41 4.14
C ALA A 253 -0.16 -3.96 4.41
N LEU A 254 -0.91 -3.25 5.24
CA LEU A 254 -0.65 -1.84 5.55
C LEU A 254 0.70 -1.63 6.24
N PRO A 255 1.05 -2.34 7.32
CA PRO A 255 2.37 -2.20 7.93
C PRO A 255 3.50 -2.64 6.99
N CYS A 256 3.29 -3.65 6.14
CA CYS A 256 4.30 -4.05 5.15
C CYS A 256 4.50 -2.99 4.07
N ALA A 257 3.43 -2.40 3.54
CA ALA A 257 3.51 -1.34 2.53
C ALA A 257 4.17 -0.06 3.08
N LEU A 258 3.85 0.33 4.32
CA LEU A 258 4.52 1.43 5.01
C LEU A 258 5.99 1.12 5.29
N GLY A 259 6.29 -0.11 5.69
CA GLY A 259 7.67 -0.57 5.90
C GLY A 259 8.49 -0.47 4.61
N LEU A 260 7.96 -0.95 3.49
CA LEU A 260 8.60 -0.82 2.18
C LEU A 260 8.82 0.65 1.79
N LEU A 261 7.79 1.48 1.93
CA LEU A 261 7.88 2.90 1.63
C LEU A 261 8.98 3.60 2.42
N LEU A 262 9.03 3.36 3.73
CA LEU A 262 10.04 3.95 4.60
C LEU A 262 11.44 3.46 4.24
N VAL A 263 11.62 2.18 3.95
CA VAL A 263 12.92 1.64 3.53
C VAL A 263 13.39 2.26 2.23
N PHE A 264 12.53 2.37 1.21
CA PHE A 264 12.89 3.01 -0.05
C PHE A 264 13.22 4.49 0.12
N LEU A 265 12.46 5.23 0.94
CA LEU A 265 12.77 6.64 1.20
C LEU A 265 14.07 6.81 1.98
N LEU A 266 14.33 5.96 2.98
CA LEU A 266 15.53 6.01 3.79
C LEU A 266 16.77 5.64 2.98
N GLN A 267 16.75 4.51 2.26
CA GLN A 267 17.89 4.06 1.43
C GLN A 267 18.32 5.13 0.42
N ASN A 268 17.35 5.90 -0.07
CA ASN A 268 17.56 6.88 -1.13
C ASN A 268 17.72 8.32 -0.63
N SER A 269 17.81 8.55 0.68
CA SER A 269 17.93 9.91 1.22
C SER A 269 19.40 10.41 1.28
N PRO A 270 19.70 11.59 0.70
CA PRO A 270 21.06 12.11 0.56
C PRO A 270 21.69 12.60 1.87
N ASP A 271 20.89 12.84 2.92
CA ASP A 271 21.33 13.44 4.18
C ASP A 271 21.51 12.45 5.33
N LEU A 272 21.35 11.14 5.07
CA LEU A 272 21.52 10.15 6.13
C LEU A 272 22.99 10.01 6.55
N PRO A 273 23.26 9.98 7.86
CA PRO A 273 24.61 9.77 8.36
C PRO A 273 25.08 8.35 8.01
N TYR A 274 26.39 8.22 7.74
CA TYR A 274 27.01 7.01 7.16
C TYR A 274 26.64 5.70 7.88
N TRP A 275 26.57 5.72 9.22
CA TRP A 275 26.16 4.56 10.02
C TRP A 275 24.75 4.06 9.71
N VAL A 276 23.81 4.95 9.37
CA VAL A 276 22.44 4.57 9.00
C VAL A 276 22.41 3.99 7.59
N ARG A 277 23.21 4.53 6.66
CA ARG A 277 23.37 3.95 5.31
C ARG A 277 23.96 2.55 5.36
N PHE A 278 24.99 2.37 6.17
CA PHE A 278 25.62 1.07 6.39
C PHE A 278 24.62 0.06 6.96
N MET A 279 23.79 0.46 7.93
CA MET A 279 22.74 -0.39 8.51
C MET A 279 21.57 -0.69 7.54
N LEU A 280 21.40 0.11 6.49
CA LEU A 280 20.39 -0.07 5.43
C LEU A 280 20.94 -0.85 4.22
N GLY A 281 22.19 -1.30 4.28
CA GLY A 281 22.87 -2.03 3.21
C GLY A 281 23.39 -1.16 2.07
N GLY A 282 23.48 0.16 2.26
CA GLY A 282 24.14 1.07 1.34
C GLY A 282 25.66 1.01 1.53
N VAL A 283 26.38 0.76 0.43
CA VAL A 283 27.85 0.85 0.35
C VAL A 283 28.26 2.29 0.08
#